data_AF-A0AAN8QLU1-F1
#
_entry.id   AF-A0AAN8QLU1-F1
#
_cell.length_a   1.000
_cell.length_b   1.000
_cell.length_c   1.000
_cell.angle_alpha   90.00
_cell.angle_beta   90.00
_cell.angle_gamma   90.00
#
_symmetry.space_group_name_H-M   'P 1'
#
loop_
_entity.id
_entity.type
_entity.pdbx_description
1 polymer ?
#
loop_
_entity_poly.entity_id
_entity_poly.type
_entity_poly.pdbx_seq_one_letter_code
_entity_poly.pdbx_strand_id
1 'polypeptide(L)'
;MWLFLLLRYLQLLDGKELYPCLVDAEDHVISFPPITNSEKTKIRKTTKELFLEVTSSTSLQICKEVMDALIVKMAELNKFTSDHREEAGSEGESDAPPVPASDGTTSGELVIQQVRTVDPDGNLKVVYPSKTDLSTDVGNLNVIW
;
A
#
# COMPACT_ATOMS: atom_id res chain seq x y z
N MET A 1 7.71 24.81 -7.10
CA MET A 1 8.35 23.90 -6.12
C MET A 1 8.32 22.43 -6.56
N TRP A 2 7.23 21.91 -7.16
CA TRP A 2 7.15 20.52 -7.66
C TRP A 2 8.10 20.17 -8.83
N LEU A 3 8.40 21.12 -9.72
CA LEU A 3 9.24 20.86 -10.91
C LEU A 3 10.71 20.51 -10.57
N PHE A 4 11.23 20.95 -9.42
CA PHE A 4 12.63 20.74 -9.04
C PHE A 4 12.93 19.36 -8.42
N LEU A 5 11.91 18.66 -7.88
CA LEU A 5 12.09 17.32 -7.30
C LEU A 5 12.20 16.24 -8.38
N LEU A 6 11.38 16.33 -9.43
CA LEU A 6 11.38 15.38 -10.54
C LEU A 6 12.69 15.39 -11.34
N LEU A 7 13.32 16.56 -11.50
CA LEU A 7 14.60 16.70 -12.22
C LEU A 7 15.73 15.86 -11.60
N ARG A 8 15.74 15.68 -10.27
CA ARG A 8 16.76 14.86 -9.61
C ARG A 8 16.62 13.37 -9.93
N TYR A 9 15.40 12.86 -10.00
CA TYR A 9 15.16 11.45 -10.31
C TYR A 9 15.26 11.15 -11.80
N LEU A 10 15.05 12.15 -12.67
CA LEU A 10 15.18 11.99 -14.12
C LEU A 10 16.60 11.58 -14.54
N GLN A 11 17.63 12.03 -13.80
CA GLN A 11 19.02 11.64 -14.04
C GLN A 11 19.27 10.14 -13.81
N LEU A 12 18.46 9.46 -13.00
CA LEU A 12 18.59 8.01 -12.79
C LEU A 12 18.28 7.20 -14.06
N LEU A 13 17.60 7.83 -15.01
CA LEU A 13 17.18 7.27 -16.28
C LEU A 13 18.06 7.71 -17.44
N ASP A 14 19.03 8.61 -17.21
CA ASP A 14 19.85 9.16 -18.28
C ASP A 14 20.70 8.07 -18.96
N GLY A 15 20.72 8.08 -20.29
CA GLY A 15 21.44 7.10 -21.12
C GLY A 15 20.89 5.66 -21.09
N LYS A 16 19.69 5.42 -20.55
CA LYS A 16 19.05 4.08 -20.59
C LYS A 16 18.25 3.90 -21.89
N GLU A 17 18.39 2.75 -22.53
CA GLU A 17 17.62 2.40 -23.73
C GLU A 17 16.16 2.04 -23.43
N LEU A 18 15.91 1.52 -22.22
CA LEU A 18 14.61 1.09 -21.76
C LEU A 18 14.28 1.74 -20.41
N TYR A 19 13.00 2.03 -20.23
CA TYR A 19 12.44 2.66 -19.05
C TYR A 19 11.45 1.73 -18.38
N PRO A 20 11.48 1.59 -17.04
CA PRO A 20 10.48 0.80 -16.33
C PRO A 20 9.12 1.47 -16.44
N CYS A 21 8.06 0.70 -16.61
CA CYS A 21 6.70 1.21 -16.70
C CYS A 21 5.76 0.17 -16.12
N LEU A 22 4.82 0.59 -15.28
CA LEU A 22 3.74 -0.27 -14.81
C LEU A 22 2.48 0.10 -15.58
N VAL A 23 1.88 -0.91 -16.19
CA VAL A 23 0.62 -0.83 -16.92
C VAL A 23 -0.42 -1.70 -16.25
N ASP A 24 -1.67 -1.25 -16.25
CA ASP A 24 -2.80 -2.06 -15.80
C ASP A 24 -3.27 -3.03 -16.91
N ALA A 25 -4.24 -3.89 -16.60
CA ALA A 25 -4.78 -4.87 -17.54
C ALA A 25 -5.55 -4.24 -18.73
N GLU A 26 -5.80 -2.92 -18.68
CA GLU A 26 -6.44 -2.14 -19.74
C GLU A 26 -5.40 -1.31 -20.54
N ASP A 27 -4.10 -1.63 -20.42
CA ASP A 27 -2.96 -0.94 -21.04
C ASP A 27 -2.78 0.53 -20.61
N HIS A 28 -3.36 0.96 -19.48
CA HIS A 28 -3.09 2.30 -18.96
C HIS A 28 -1.83 2.32 -18.11
N VAL A 29 -0.96 3.33 -18.35
CA VAL A 29 0.20 3.59 -17.50
C VAL A 29 -0.26 4.08 -16.13
N ILE A 30 0.09 3.33 -15.08
CA ILE A 30 -0.25 3.65 -13.70
C ILE A 30 0.94 4.18 -12.89
N SER A 31 2.17 3.83 -13.29
CA SER A 31 3.39 4.30 -12.63
C SER A 31 4.56 4.29 -13.61
N PHE A 32 5.41 5.32 -13.53
CA PHE A 32 6.68 5.43 -14.23
C PHE A 32 7.81 5.58 -13.20
N PRO A 33 8.32 4.48 -12.62
CA PRO A 33 9.40 4.55 -11.65
C PRO A 33 10.72 5.09 -12.27
N PRO A 34 11.57 5.77 -11.50
CA PRO A 34 11.34 6.32 -10.16
C PRO A 34 10.72 7.73 -10.19
N ILE A 35 10.07 8.12 -11.29
CA ILE A 35 9.71 9.50 -11.59
C ILE A 35 8.37 9.88 -10.97
N THR A 36 7.28 9.22 -11.35
CA THR A 36 5.93 9.60 -10.90
C THR A 36 4.92 8.48 -11.06
N ASN A 37 3.86 8.58 -10.26
CA ASN A 37 2.64 7.79 -10.42
C ASN A 37 1.64 8.54 -11.30
N SER A 38 0.67 7.81 -11.85
CA SER A 38 -0.42 8.36 -12.66
C SER A 38 -1.49 9.05 -11.80
N GLU A 39 -2.15 10.08 -12.33
CA GLU A 39 -3.29 10.72 -11.65
C GLU A 39 -4.49 9.75 -11.52
N LYS A 40 -4.58 8.72 -12.39
CA LYS A 40 -5.64 7.69 -12.37
C LYS A 40 -5.62 6.89 -11.06
N THR A 41 -4.45 6.58 -10.51
CA THR A 41 -4.25 5.75 -9.30
C THR A 41 -4.01 6.58 -8.04
N LYS A 42 -4.29 7.89 -8.10
CA LYS A 42 -4.08 8.78 -6.97
C LYS A 42 -4.97 8.42 -5.78
N ILE A 43 -4.33 8.29 -4.62
CA ILE A 43 -5.00 8.03 -3.35
C ILE A 43 -5.92 9.21 -3.00
N ARG A 44 -7.16 8.90 -2.63
CA ARG A 44 -8.19 9.85 -2.19
C ARG A 44 -8.71 9.45 -0.82
N LYS A 45 -9.48 10.34 -0.17
CA LYS A 45 -10.13 10.03 1.12
C LYS A 45 -11.09 8.83 1.05
N THR A 46 -11.57 8.50 -0.15
CA THR A 46 -12.47 7.37 -0.40
C THR A 46 -11.74 6.07 -0.72
N THR A 47 -10.41 6.10 -0.84
CA THR A 47 -9.60 4.92 -1.15
C THR A 47 -9.65 3.96 0.03
N LYS A 48 -10.01 2.70 -0.25
CA LYS A 48 -10.09 1.62 0.74
C LYS A 48 -9.04 0.53 0.52
N GLU A 49 -8.57 0.42 -0.72
CA GLU A 49 -7.63 -0.60 -1.16
C GLU A 49 -6.42 0.11 -1.77
N LEU A 50 -5.23 -0.41 -1.48
CA LEU A 50 -3.97 0.12 -1.95
C LEU A 50 -3.22 -0.97 -2.69
N PHE A 51 -2.78 -0.65 -3.91
CA PHE A 51 -1.73 -1.41 -4.57
C PHE A 51 -0.40 -0.77 -4.20
N LEU A 52 0.52 -1.57 -3.64
CA LEU A 52 1.84 -1.11 -3.23
C LEU A 52 2.91 -1.73 -4.12
N GLU A 53 3.72 -0.89 -4.75
CA GLU A 53 4.94 -1.33 -5.42
C GLU A 53 6.19 -0.69 -4.80
N VAL A 54 7.28 -1.47 -4.74
CA VAL A 54 8.62 -0.96 -4.44
C VAL A 54 9.56 -1.53 -5.48
N THR A 55 10.20 -0.66 -6.26
CA THR A 55 11.08 -1.04 -7.37
C THR A 55 12.51 -0.57 -7.09
N SER A 56 13.48 -1.43 -7.40
CA SER A 56 14.91 -1.10 -7.37
C SER A 56 15.65 -1.85 -8.47
N SER A 57 16.68 -1.22 -9.02
CA SER A 57 17.60 -1.85 -9.98
C SER A 57 18.74 -2.62 -9.31
N THR A 58 18.89 -2.52 -7.98
CA THR A 58 20.09 -3.00 -7.27
C THR A 58 19.82 -4.13 -6.28
N SER A 59 18.68 -4.13 -5.60
CA SER A 59 18.41 -5.11 -4.54
C SER A 59 16.93 -5.32 -4.31
N LEU A 60 16.47 -6.55 -4.58
CA LEU A 60 15.15 -7.01 -4.21
C LEU A 60 14.98 -7.09 -2.68
N GLN A 61 16.05 -7.43 -1.96
CA GLN A 61 16.02 -7.55 -0.51
C GLN A 61 15.68 -6.20 0.15
N ILE A 62 16.29 -5.11 -0.34
CA ILE A 62 15.97 -3.76 0.14
C ILE A 62 14.50 -3.41 -0.18
N CYS A 63 13.98 -3.81 -1.35
CA CYS A 63 12.57 -3.58 -1.68
C CYS A 63 11.64 -4.27 -0.67
N LYS A 64 11.95 -5.52 -0.30
CA LYS A 64 11.18 -6.27 0.71
C LYS A 64 11.24 -5.61 2.08
N GLU A 65 12.41 -5.20 2.53
CA GLU A 65 12.58 -4.52 3.82
C GLU A 65 11.82 -3.20 3.89
N VAL A 66 11.84 -2.41 2.81
CA VAL A 66 11.05 -1.17 2.69
C VAL A 66 9.55 -1.48 2.70
N MET A 67 9.12 -2.51 1.98
CA MET A 67 7.71 -2.94 1.95
C MET A 67 7.24 -3.43 3.32
N ASP A 68 8.04 -4.23 4.02
CA ASP A 68 7.76 -4.70 5.38
C ASP A 68 7.58 -3.51 6.33
N ALA A 69 8.54 -2.59 6.34
CA ALA A 69 8.48 -1.40 7.18
C ALA A 69 7.24 -0.54 6.87
N LEU A 70 6.91 -0.37 5.59
CA LEU A 70 5.74 0.39 5.15
C LEU A 70 4.43 -0.24 5.65
N ILE A 71 4.27 -1.55 5.46
CA ILE A 71 3.06 -2.28 5.88
C ILE A 71 2.92 -2.26 7.40
N VAL A 72 4.00 -2.50 8.14
CA VAL A 72 4.00 -2.43 9.61
C VAL A 72 3.55 -1.06 10.10
N LYS A 73 4.07 0.03 9.50
CA LYS A 73 3.66 1.39 9.86
C LYS A 73 2.21 1.70 9.49
N MET A 74 1.72 1.21 8.34
CA MET A 74 0.31 1.33 7.99
C MET A 74 -0.59 0.62 9.01
N ALA A 75 -0.19 -0.59 9.43
CA ALA A 75 -0.93 -1.36 10.43
C ALA A 75 -0.96 -0.64 11.78
N GLU A 76 0.17 -0.13 12.27
CA GLU A 76 0.24 0.66 13.52
C GLU A 76 -0.72 1.88 13.49
N LEU A 77 -0.72 2.63 12.38
CA LEU A 77 -1.56 3.82 12.22
C LEU A 77 -3.05 3.46 12.11
N ASN A 78 -3.38 2.36 11.46
CA ASN A 78 -4.76 1.88 11.36
C ASN A 78 -5.33 1.52 12.74
N LYS A 79 -4.56 0.85 13.61
CA LYS A 79 -4.98 0.61 15.01
C LYS A 79 -5.16 1.91 15.77
N PHE A 80 -4.17 2.81 15.68
CA PHE A 80 -4.22 4.07 16.42
C PHE A 80 -5.47 4.88 16.06
N THR A 81 -5.84 4.92 14.79
CA THR A 81 -7.05 5.62 14.33
C THR A 81 -8.36 4.90 14.71
N SER A 82 -8.37 3.56 14.84
CA SER A 82 -9.54 2.84 15.37
C SER A 82 -9.73 3.08 16.86
N ASP A 83 -8.65 3.02 17.64
CA ASP A 83 -8.70 3.08 19.10
C ASP A 83 -9.10 4.47 19.60
N HIS A 84 -8.71 5.54 18.90
CA HIS A 84 -9.04 6.93 19.26
C HIS A 84 -10.35 7.45 18.63
N ARG A 85 -11.06 6.66 17.82
CA ARG A 85 -12.35 7.06 17.24
C ARG A 85 -13.49 7.04 18.25
N GLU A 86 -13.32 6.35 19.38
CA GLU A 86 -14.34 6.22 20.43
C GLU A 86 -14.42 7.42 21.40
N GLU A 87 -13.42 8.33 21.42
CA GLU A 87 -13.42 9.49 22.32
C GLU A 87 -13.95 10.81 21.72
N ALA A 88 -14.17 10.88 20.39
CA ALA A 88 -14.48 12.14 19.69
C ALA A 88 -15.96 12.32 19.28
N GLY A 89 -16.91 11.73 20.03
CA GLY A 89 -18.33 11.79 19.70
C GLY A 89 -19.26 11.71 20.90
N SER A 90 -19.24 12.71 21.78
CA SER A 90 -20.30 12.92 22.77
C SER A 90 -20.59 14.42 22.96
N GLU A 91 -21.13 15.07 21.93
CA GLU A 91 -21.96 16.27 22.09
C GLU A 91 -23.20 16.14 21.19
N GLY A 92 -24.35 15.87 21.81
CA GLY A 92 -25.66 15.83 21.15
C GLY A 92 -26.68 14.98 21.90
N GLU A 93 -27.62 15.63 22.59
CA GLU A 93 -28.68 15.06 23.43
C GLU A 93 -29.54 13.97 22.77
N SER A 94 -29.97 13.02 23.61
CA SER A 94 -30.83 11.87 23.32
C SER A 94 -32.29 12.25 23.04
N ASP A 95 -32.93 11.63 22.03
CA ASP A 95 -34.20 10.91 22.23
C ASP A 95 -34.55 10.03 21.00
N ALA A 96 -34.12 8.76 20.98
CA ALA A 96 -34.65 7.72 20.09
C ALA A 96 -34.31 6.32 20.64
N PRO A 97 -35.20 5.31 20.50
CA PRO A 97 -35.03 3.99 21.10
C PRO A 97 -33.85 3.22 20.49
N PRO A 98 -33.23 2.30 21.27
CA PRO A 98 -31.99 1.64 20.88
C PRO A 98 -32.25 0.66 19.74
N VAL A 99 -31.77 1.00 18.56
CA VAL A 99 -31.59 0.04 17.45
C VAL A 99 -30.45 -0.89 17.86
N PRO A 100 -30.56 -2.22 17.73
CA PRO A 100 -29.49 -3.12 18.13
C PRO A 100 -28.23 -2.74 17.35
N ALA A 101 -27.18 -2.38 18.09
CA ALA A 101 -25.87 -2.15 17.53
C ALA A 101 -25.49 -3.41 16.74
N SER A 102 -25.35 -3.27 15.42
CA SER A 102 -24.60 -4.26 14.68
C SER A 102 -23.20 -4.26 15.28
N ASP A 103 -22.84 -5.37 15.93
CA ASP A 103 -21.48 -5.74 16.34
C ASP A 103 -20.59 -5.84 15.08
N GLY A 104 -20.31 -4.68 14.49
CA GLY A 104 -19.26 -4.48 13.54
C GLY A 104 -18.14 -3.80 14.30
N THR A 105 -17.47 -4.53 15.20
CA THR A 105 -16.11 -4.18 15.59
C THR A 105 -15.36 -3.95 14.29
N THR A 106 -15.12 -2.70 13.92
CA THR A 106 -14.25 -2.39 12.80
C THR A 106 -12.86 -2.72 13.32
N SER A 107 -12.52 -4.01 13.26
CA SER A 107 -11.20 -4.54 13.54
C SER A 107 -10.23 -3.64 12.79
N GLY A 108 -9.32 -2.97 13.48
CA GLY A 108 -8.25 -2.13 12.90
C GLY A 108 -7.23 -2.98 12.11
N GLU A 109 -7.72 -4.05 11.49
CA GLU A 109 -7.01 -5.12 10.83
C GLU A 109 -6.81 -4.74 9.36
N LEU A 110 -5.56 -4.79 8.95
CA LEU A 110 -5.16 -4.56 7.58
C LEU A 110 -5.01 -5.91 6.88
N VAL A 111 -5.80 -6.10 5.84
CA VAL A 111 -5.74 -7.29 4.98
C VAL A 111 -4.64 -7.09 3.93
N ILE A 112 -3.70 -8.01 3.87
CA ILE A 112 -2.59 -8.01 2.92
C ILE A 112 -2.76 -9.17 1.96
N GLN A 113 -2.89 -8.87 0.67
CA GLN A 113 -2.96 -9.88 -0.38
C GLN A 113 -1.57 -10.21 -0.90
N GLN A 114 -1.23 -11.50 -0.98
CA GLN A 114 0.00 -11.94 -1.62
C GLN A 114 -0.02 -11.62 -3.12
N VAL A 115 1.06 -11.01 -3.60
CA VAL A 115 1.30 -10.70 -5.01
C VAL A 115 2.41 -11.60 -5.55
N ARG A 116 2.21 -12.06 -6.79
CA ARG A 116 3.15 -12.88 -7.56
C ARG A 116 3.62 -12.08 -8.77
N THR A 117 4.92 -11.90 -8.89
CA THR A 117 5.55 -11.29 -10.06
C THR A 117 6.12 -12.39 -10.94
N VAL A 118 5.76 -12.37 -12.21
CA VAL A 118 6.25 -13.29 -13.25
C VAL A 118 7.08 -12.54 -14.28
N ASP A 119 7.96 -13.24 -14.99
CA ASP A 119 8.59 -12.72 -16.19
C ASP A 119 7.69 -12.84 -17.43
N PRO A 120 8.09 -12.28 -18.59
CA PRO A 120 7.31 -12.38 -19.82
C PRO A 120 7.04 -13.82 -20.30
N ASP A 121 7.88 -14.77 -19.90
CA ASP A 121 7.71 -16.19 -20.21
C ASP A 121 6.75 -16.89 -19.22
N GLY A 122 6.23 -16.16 -18.22
CA GLY A 122 5.30 -16.65 -17.21
C GLY A 122 5.98 -17.32 -16.01
N ASN A 123 7.31 -17.30 -15.92
CA ASN A 123 8.03 -17.90 -14.80
C ASN A 123 7.96 -16.99 -13.58
N LEU A 124 7.67 -17.60 -12.43
CA LEU A 124 7.61 -16.89 -11.15
C LEU A 124 8.99 -16.33 -10.77
N LYS A 125 9.05 -15.03 -10.52
CA LYS A 125 10.27 -14.34 -10.03
C LYS A 125 10.20 -14.04 -8.55
N VAL A 126 9.08 -13.47 -8.10
CA VAL A 126 8.93 -12.98 -6.73
C VAL A 126 7.53 -13.30 -6.24
N VAL A 127 7.45 -13.68 -4.97
CA VAL A 127 6.21 -13.76 -4.22
C VAL A 127 6.39 -12.91 -2.97
N TYR A 128 5.46 -11.99 -2.73
CA TYR A 128 5.49 -11.14 -1.55
C TYR A 128 4.06 -10.82 -1.05
N PRO A 129 3.81 -10.83 0.27
CA PRO A 129 4.68 -11.42 1.28
C PRO A 129 4.78 -12.94 1.08
N SER A 130 5.95 -13.50 1.35
CA SER A 130 6.19 -14.94 1.50
C SER A 130 6.19 -15.33 2.98
N LYS A 131 6.29 -16.62 3.30
CA LYS A 131 6.21 -17.13 4.68
C LYS A 131 7.29 -16.58 5.62
N THR A 132 8.35 -15.98 5.07
CA THR A 132 9.45 -15.38 5.84
C THR A 132 9.37 -13.85 5.89
N ASP A 133 8.48 -13.24 5.10
CA ASP A 133 8.28 -11.79 5.08
C ASP A 133 7.24 -11.40 6.15
N LEU A 134 7.22 -10.14 6.59
CA LEU A 134 6.29 -9.65 7.64
C LEU A 134 6.32 -10.44 8.96
N SER A 135 7.51 -10.94 9.35
CA SER A 135 7.71 -11.78 10.55
C SER A 135 7.45 -11.07 11.90
N THR A 136 7.09 -9.79 11.87
CA THR A 136 6.82 -8.98 13.07
C THR A 136 5.44 -9.31 13.61
N ASP A 137 5.32 -9.52 14.92
CA ASP A 137 4.08 -9.89 15.61
C ASP A 137 3.09 -8.70 15.71
N VAL A 138 2.63 -8.26 14.54
CA VAL A 138 1.69 -7.15 14.37
C VAL A 138 0.30 -7.77 14.37
N GLY A 139 -0.29 -7.93 15.54
CA GLY A 139 -1.55 -8.65 15.78
C GLY A 139 -2.80 -8.09 15.08
N ASN A 140 -2.66 -7.17 14.13
CA ASN A 140 -3.72 -6.63 13.29
C ASN A 140 -3.39 -6.72 11.78
N LEU A 141 -2.49 -7.63 11.39
CA LEU A 141 -2.26 -7.98 10.00
C LEU A 141 -2.91 -9.31 9.68
N ASN A 142 -3.61 -9.38 8.55
CA ASN A 142 -4.17 -10.61 8.02
C ASN A 142 -3.68 -10.83 6.60
N VAL A 143 -2.81 -11.82 6.45
CA VAL A 143 -2.20 -12.13 5.16
C VAL A 143 -3.00 -13.24 4.46
N ILE A 144 -3.50 -12.92 3.27
CA ILE A 144 -4.15 -13.86 2.35
C ILE A 144 -3.08 -14.43 1.42
N TRP A 145 -2.82 -15.74 1.56
CA TRP A 145 -1.75 -16.49 0.88
C TRP A 145 -2.18 -17.11 -0.45
#